data_AF-A0A1Q9R597-F1
#
_entry.id   AF-A0A1Q9R597-F1
#
_cell.length_a   1.000
_cell.length_b   1.000
_cell.length_c   1.000
_cell.angle_alpha   90.00
_cell.angle_beta   90.00
_cell.angle_gamma   90.00
#
_symmetry.space_group_name_H-M   'P 1'
#
loop_
_entity.id
_entity.type
_entity.pdbx_description
1 polymer ?
#
loop_
_entity_poly.entity_id
_entity_poly.type
_entity_poly.pdbx_seq_one_letter_code
_entity_poly.pdbx_strand_id
1 'polypeptide(L)'
;MYGALGVATLKIGVIGKTLAKENPKTQRPHSYFQVERIGFYIRDHYDFNGTQFLGIWTGDRVLTKKEMMRASVPSGQSIYKWANDEFALVTNNDFRSYRNKTGMGGDYVLYSEILWRDSNLTIDLGEIT
;
A
#
# COMPACT_ATOMS: atom_id res chain seq x y z
N MET A 1 2.78 -14.24 -5.74
CA MET A 1 2.70 -13.00 -4.92
C MET A 1 2.21 -13.44 -3.56
N TYR A 2 3.15 -13.69 -2.65
CA TYR A 2 2.78 -14.00 -1.27
C TYR A 2 2.38 -12.67 -0.65
N GLY A 3 1.09 -12.48 -0.42
CA GLY A 3 0.53 -11.32 0.29
C GLY A 3 0.85 -11.36 1.79
N ALA A 4 2.11 -11.62 2.12
CA ALA A 4 2.59 -11.48 3.48
C ALA A 4 2.75 -9.98 3.73
N LEU A 5 2.01 -9.47 4.70
CA LEU A 5 2.26 -8.13 5.25
C LEU A 5 3.70 -8.11 5.77
N GLY A 6 4.49 -7.14 5.29
CA GLY A 6 5.86 -6.95 5.75
C GLY A 6 5.88 -6.26 7.12
N VAL A 7 6.55 -5.11 7.22
CA VAL A 7 6.48 -4.23 8.40
C VAL A 7 5.23 -3.35 8.31
N ALA A 8 4.07 -3.99 8.24
CA ALA A 8 2.81 -3.30 8.09
C ALA A 8 2.46 -2.52 9.37
N THR A 9 1.95 -1.31 9.18
CA THR A 9 1.46 -0.45 10.27
C THR A 9 -0.05 -0.37 10.22
N LEU A 10 -0.72 -0.73 11.32
CA LEU A 10 -2.13 -0.38 11.51
C LEU A 10 -2.25 1.11 11.81
N LYS A 11 -3.07 1.80 11.04
CA LYS A 11 -3.42 3.21 11.22
C LYS A 11 -4.88 3.31 11.64
N ILE A 12 -5.13 4.20 12.59
CA ILE A 12 -6.45 4.48 13.14
C ILE A 12 -6.71 5.96 12.96
N GLY A 13 -7.85 6.30 12.35
CA GLY A 13 -8.34 7.66 12.21
C GLY A 13 -9.74 7.79 12.79
N VAL A 14 -10.07 8.94 13.36
CA VAL A 14 -11.40 9.21 13.91
C VAL A 14 -12.03 10.39 13.19
N ILE A 15 -13.33 10.30 12.94
CA ILE A 15 -14.16 11.41 12.45
C ILE A 15 -15.31 11.64 13.40
N GLY A 16 -15.74 12.89 13.52
CA GLY A 16 -16.72 13.29 14.51
C GLY A 16 -16.86 14.80 14.60
N LYS A 17 -17.42 15.27 15.71
CA LYS A 17 -17.75 16.68 15.93
C LYS A 17 -17.18 17.17 17.25
N THR A 18 -16.77 18.43 17.26
CA THR A 18 -16.37 19.13 18.49
C THR A 18 -17.59 19.79 19.13
N LEU A 19 -17.72 19.65 20.44
CA LEU A 19 -18.78 20.20 21.26
C LEU A 19 -18.14 21.00 22.40
N ALA A 20 -18.60 22.22 22.63
CA ALA A 20 -18.29 22.95 23.85
C ALA A 20 -19.43 22.77 24.85
N LYS A 21 -19.12 22.45 26.11
CA LYS A 21 -20.07 22.39 27.21
C LYS A 21 -19.51 23.19 28.37
N GLU A 22 -20.38 23.91 29.07
CA GLU A 22 -19.97 24.59 30.30
C GLU A 22 -19.73 23.54 31.38
N ASN A 23 -18.55 23.60 32.02
CA ASN A 23 -18.22 22.71 33.12
C ASN A 23 -19.01 23.16 34.38
N PRO A 24 -19.89 22.32 34.94
CA PRO A 24 -20.71 22.71 36.09
C PRO A 24 -19.91 23.10 37.33
N LYS A 25 -18.65 22.64 37.44
CA LYS A 25 -17.77 22.92 38.58
C LYS A 25 -16.94 24.19 38.39
N THR A 26 -16.45 24.46 37.17
CA THR A 26 -15.55 25.59 36.92
C THR A 26 -16.25 26.77 36.23
N GLN A 27 -17.49 26.60 35.75
CA GLN A 27 -18.24 27.59 34.94
C GLN A 27 -17.46 28.05 33.70
N ARG A 28 -16.50 27.24 33.25
CA ARG A 28 -15.69 27.51 32.07
C ARG A 28 -16.15 26.62 30.92
N PRO A 29 -16.06 27.13 29.67
CA PRO A 29 -16.30 26.31 28.50
C PRO A 29 -15.24 25.21 28.41
N HIS A 30 -15.70 23.97 28.32
CA HIS A 30 -14.90 22.76 28.22
C HIS A 30 -15.20 22.08 26.89
N SER A 31 -14.15 21.72 26.15
CA SER A 31 -14.28 21.18 24.80
C SER A 31 -14.20 19.65 24.80
N TYR A 32 -15.05 19.03 24.00
CA TYR A 32 -15.12 17.59 23.82
C TYR A 32 -15.18 17.27 22.33
N PHE A 33 -14.52 16.20 21.91
CA PHE A 33 -14.68 15.63 20.58
C PHE A 33 -15.49 14.34 20.65
N GLN A 34 -16.72 14.39 20.11
CA GLN A 34 -17.55 13.20 19.98
C GLN A 34 -17.17 12.47 18.70
N VAL A 35 -16.56 11.30 18.85
CA VAL A 35 -16.20 10.42 17.74
C VAL A 35 -17.48 9.76 17.21
N GLU A 36 -17.78 9.93 15.92
CA GLU A 36 -18.90 9.29 15.25
C GLU A 36 -18.46 7.97 14.61
N ARG A 37 -17.27 7.95 13.99
CA ARG A 37 -16.73 6.75 13.32
C ARG A 37 -15.22 6.65 13.50
N ILE A 38 -14.75 5.41 13.61
CA ILE A 38 -13.34 5.04 13.67
C ILE A 38 -13.01 4.26 12.39
N GLY A 39 -12.03 4.75 11.65
CA GLY A 39 -11.48 4.09 10.46
C GLY A 39 -10.18 3.38 10.80
N PHE A 40 -10.08 2.11 10.39
CA PHE A 40 -8.88 1.30 10.51
C PHE A 40 -8.36 0.97 9.11
N TYR A 41 -7.08 1.20 8.86
CA TYR A 41 -6.45 0.78 7.61
C TYR A 41 -5.01 0.34 7.85
N ILE A 42 -4.51 -0.53 6.98
CA ILE A 42 -3.14 -0.99 6.99
C ILE A 42 -2.35 -0.18 5.97
N ARG A 43 -1.17 0.30 6.38
CA ARG A 43 -0.14 0.82 5.48
C ARG A 43 1.03 -0.15 5.49
N ASP A 44 1.46 -0.60 4.33
CA ASP A 44 2.64 -1.45 4.17
C ASP A 44 3.58 -0.90 3.10
N HIS A 45 4.78 -1.45 3.02
CA HIS A 45 5.74 -1.16 1.96
C HIS A 45 6.11 -2.44 1.22
N TYR A 46 6.05 -2.39 -0.09
CA TYR A 46 6.69 -3.39 -0.93
C TYR A 46 8.07 -2.86 -1.33
N ASP A 47 9.11 -3.40 -0.67
CA ASP A 47 10.49 -3.14 -1.03
C ASP A 47 10.98 -4.15 -2.08
N PHE A 48 11.91 -3.71 -2.92
CA PHE A 48 12.50 -4.55 -3.95
C PHE A 48 13.73 -5.28 -3.42
N ASN A 49 13.64 -5.93 -2.26
CA ASN A 49 14.75 -6.67 -1.63
C ASN A 49 14.69 -8.18 -1.89
N GLY A 50 15.79 -8.90 -1.67
CA GLY A 50 15.88 -10.35 -1.92
C GLY A 50 15.91 -10.76 -3.40
N THR A 51 15.67 -12.04 -3.67
CA THR A 51 15.79 -12.69 -4.99
C THR A 51 14.45 -12.89 -5.71
N GLN A 52 13.44 -12.10 -5.37
CA GLN A 52 12.09 -12.32 -5.90
C GLN A 52 12.00 -12.09 -7.41
N PHE A 53 11.28 -12.98 -8.08
CA PHE A 53 10.91 -12.87 -9.48
C PHE A 53 9.76 -11.86 -9.68
N LEU A 54 9.91 -10.94 -10.63
CA LEU A 54 8.95 -9.85 -10.92
C LEU A 54 8.18 -10.06 -12.23
N GLY A 55 8.59 -11.00 -13.08
CA GLY A 55 7.91 -11.32 -14.34
C GLY A 55 8.84 -11.43 -15.53
N ILE A 56 8.28 -11.78 -16.69
CA ILE A 56 8.97 -11.69 -17.98
C ILE A 56 8.51 -10.40 -18.65
N TRP A 57 9.45 -9.53 -19.01
CA TRP A 57 9.19 -8.19 -19.55
C TRP A 57 9.66 -8.15 -21.00
N THR A 58 8.92 -7.46 -21.85
CA THR A 58 9.34 -7.01 -23.19
C THR A 58 9.71 -5.53 -23.11
N GLY A 59 10.12 -4.91 -24.22
CA GLY A 59 10.41 -3.47 -24.27
C GLY A 59 9.24 -2.56 -23.87
N ASP A 60 8.00 -3.04 -23.97
CA ASP A 60 6.78 -2.26 -23.80
C ASP A 60 5.84 -2.75 -22.67
N ARG A 61 5.98 -3.99 -22.18
CA ARG A 61 5.04 -4.56 -21.20
C ARG A 61 5.57 -5.75 -20.41
N VAL A 62 4.83 -6.14 -19.37
CA VAL A 62 5.02 -7.40 -18.65
C VAL A 62 4.10 -8.47 -19.25
N LEU A 63 4.61 -9.68 -19.47
CA LEU A 63 3.82 -10.81 -19.96
C LEU A 63 2.77 -11.25 -18.94
N THR A 64 1.59 -11.63 -19.43
CA THR A 64 0.53 -12.23 -18.62
C THR A 64 0.91 -13.65 -18.18
N LYS A 65 0.24 -14.18 -17.15
CA LYS A 65 0.46 -15.57 -16.69
C LYS A 65 0.32 -16.60 -17.82
N LYS A 66 -0.67 -16.43 -18.70
CA LYS A 66 -0.87 -17.34 -19.85
C LYS A 66 0.26 -17.25 -20.86
N GLU A 67 0.79 -16.05 -21.11
CA GLU A 67 1.94 -15.85 -21.99
C GLU A 67 3.22 -16.42 -21.39
N MET A 68 3.47 -16.20 -20.09
CA MET A 68 4.63 -16.78 -19.38
C MET A 68 4.58 -18.32 -19.35
N MET A 69 3.40 -18.92 -19.18
CA MET A 69 3.26 -20.38 -19.25
C MET A 69 3.59 -20.91 -20.66
N ARG A 70 3.11 -20.24 -21.72
CA ARG A 70 3.47 -20.58 -23.11
C ARG A 70 4.97 -20.41 -23.39
N ALA A 71 5.59 -19.37 -22.81
CA ALA A 71 7.03 -19.15 -22.87
C ALA A 71 7.85 -20.30 -22.25
N SER A 72 7.28 -20.97 -21.25
CA SER A 72 7.94 -22.02 -20.47
C SER A 72 7.78 -23.42 -21.06
N VAL A 73 6.97 -23.60 -22.12
CA VAL A 73 6.74 -24.92 -22.74
C VAL A 73 7.87 -25.23 -23.74
N PRO A 74 8.55 -26.39 -23.64
CA PRO A 74 9.61 -26.79 -24.57
C PRO A 74 9.16 -27.06 -26.02
N SER A 75 7.86 -26.99 -26.33
CA SER A 75 7.24 -27.53 -27.54
C SER A 75 7.47 -26.71 -28.82
N GLY A 76 8.46 -25.80 -28.84
CA GLY A 76 8.87 -25.12 -30.08
C GLY A 76 7.85 -24.15 -30.67
N GLN A 77 6.69 -23.91 -30.03
CA GLN A 77 5.87 -22.71 -30.29
C GLN A 77 6.53 -21.52 -29.61
N SER A 78 7.67 -21.19 -30.16
CA SER A 78 8.53 -20.10 -29.76
C SER A 78 7.71 -18.80 -29.79
N ILE A 79 7.40 -18.28 -28.60
CA ILE A 79 6.98 -16.89 -28.40
C ILE A 79 7.98 -15.88 -29.01
N TYR A 80 9.19 -16.32 -29.39
CA TYR A 80 10.14 -15.52 -30.17
C TYR A 80 9.56 -15.04 -31.52
N LYS A 81 8.44 -15.60 -32.01
CA LYS A 81 7.74 -15.07 -33.20
C LYS A 81 6.78 -13.91 -32.90
N TRP A 82 6.40 -13.69 -31.65
CA TRP A 82 5.48 -12.61 -31.26
C TRP A 82 6.20 -11.32 -30.91
N ALA A 83 7.49 -11.38 -30.59
CA ALA A 83 8.29 -10.24 -30.20
C ALA A 83 9.47 -10.10 -31.17
N ASN A 84 9.41 -9.09 -32.03
CA ASN A 84 10.64 -8.45 -32.52
C ASN A 84 11.40 -7.76 -31.37
N ASP A 85 10.79 -7.69 -30.18
CA ASP A 85 11.33 -7.08 -28.98
C ASP A 85 12.01 -8.12 -28.08
N GLU A 86 13.22 -7.81 -27.64
CA GLU A 86 13.95 -8.60 -26.65
C GLU A 86 13.11 -8.76 -25.38
N PHE A 87 13.11 -9.96 -24.79
CA PHE A 87 12.45 -10.23 -23.51
C PHE A 87 13.47 -10.54 -22.41
N ALA A 88 13.17 -10.13 -21.19
CA ALA A 88 14.01 -10.34 -20.02
C ALA A 88 13.22 -10.97 -18.87
N LEU A 89 13.84 -11.94 -18.19
CA LEU A 89 13.40 -12.39 -16.87
C LEU A 89 13.84 -11.33 -15.86
N VAL A 90 12.87 -10.61 -15.28
CA VAL A 90 13.14 -9.51 -14.36
C VAL A 90 12.96 -9.95 -12.92
N THR A 91 13.91 -9.58 -12.08
CA THR A 91 13.94 -9.86 -10.65
C THR A 91 14.10 -8.56 -9.84
N ASN A 92 13.94 -8.66 -8.52
CA ASN A 92 14.27 -7.56 -7.62
C ASN A 92 15.73 -7.08 -7.79
N ASN A 93 16.65 -7.94 -8.21
CA ASN A 93 18.04 -7.55 -8.43
C ASN A 93 18.20 -6.62 -9.64
N ASP A 94 17.47 -6.88 -10.72
CA ASP A 94 17.49 -6.05 -11.92
C ASP A 94 16.92 -4.66 -11.62
N PHE A 95 15.83 -4.62 -10.84
CA PHE A 95 15.23 -3.37 -10.39
C PHE A 95 16.19 -2.55 -9.49
N ARG A 96 16.85 -3.18 -8.51
CA ARG A 96 17.86 -2.49 -7.67
C ARG A 96 19.04 -2.00 -8.50
N SER A 97 19.49 -2.78 -9.49
CA SER A 97 20.58 -2.38 -10.39
C SER A 97 20.19 -1.17 -11.23
N TYR A 98 18.97 -1.14 -11.77
CA TYR A 98 18.43 0.02 -12.46
C TYR A 98 18.36 1.26 -11.56
N ARG A 99 17.86 1.09 -10.32
CA ARG A 99 17.80 2.17 -9.31
C ARG A 99 19.18 2.74 -9.00
N ASN A 100 20.17 1.88 -8.76
CA ASN A 100 21.54 2.31 -8.49
C ASN A 100 22.16 3.06 -9.67
N LYS A 101 21.84 2.65 -10.91
CA LYS A 101 22.38 3.24 -12.13
C LYS A 101 21.73 4.59 -12.48
N THR A 102 20.43 4.72 -12.29
CA THR A 102 19.64 5.87 -12.78
C THR A 102 19.21 6.83 -11.69
N GLY A 103 19.23 6.41 -10.43
CA GLY A 103 18.57 7.12 -9.32
C GLY A 103 17.04 7.06 -9.38
N MET A 104 16.46 6.36 -10.37
CA MET A 104 15.02 6.25 -10.56
C MET A 104 14.46 4.95 -9.97
N GLY A 105 13.18 4.97 -9.61
CA GLY A 105 12.48 3.82 -9.04
C GLY A 105 12.46 3.86 -7.51
N GLY A 106 11.26 3.92 -6.93
CA GLY A 106 11.02 3.93 -5.48
C GLY A 106 10.39 2.63 -4.98
N ASP A 107 10.23 2.51 -3.67
CA ASP A 107 9.45 1.42 -3.07
C ASP A 107 7.96 1.78 -3.14
N TYR A 108 7.09 0.78 -3.17
CA TYR A 108 5.65 1.01 -3.24
C TYR A 108 5.05 1.07 -1.84
N VAL A 109 4.31 2.13 -1.55
CA VAL A 109 3.46 2.20 -0.36
C VAL A 109 2.10 1.61 -0.69
N LEU A 110 1.72 0.56 0.04
CA LEU A 110 0.45 -0.13 -0.12
C LEU A 110 -0.50 0.31 0.99
N TYR A 111 -1.75 0.57 0.63
CA TYR A 111 -2.82 0.88 1.56
C TYR A 111 -3.94 -0.14 1.41
N SER A 112 -4.47 -0.62 2.53
CA SER A 112 -5.75 -1.36 2.51
C SER A 112 -6.91 -0.39 2.32
N GLU A 113 -8.08 -0.95 2.00
CA GLU A 113 -9.33 -0.24 2.21
C GLU A 113 -9.54 0.07 3.69
N ILE A 114 -10.38 1.08 3.97
CA ILE A 114 -10.68 1.50 5.33
C ILE A 114 -11.83 0.65 5.87
N LEU A 115 -11.58 -0.06 6.98
CA LEU A 115 -12.62 -0.67 7.78
C LEU A 115 -13.21 0.39 8.72
N TRP A 116 -14.46 0.76 8.50
CA TRP A 116 -15.18 1.70 9.35
C TRP A 116 -15.97 1.01 10.47
N ARG A 117 -15.95 1.60 11.66
CA ARG A 117 -16.78 1.22 12.81
C ARG A 117 -17.42 2.46 13.39
N ASP A 118 -18.72 2.39 13.65
CA ASP A 118 -19.42 3.47 14.37
C ASP A 118 -18.98 3.49 15.83
N SER A 119 -18.99 4.68 16.44
CA SER A 119 -18.53 4.89 17.80
C SER A 119 -19.37 5.98 18.47
N ASN A 120 -19.44 5.91 19.79
CA ASN A 120 -20.01 6.95 20.65
C ASN A 120 -18.96 7.44 21.66
N LEU A 121 -17.66 7.20 21.39
CA LEU A 121 -16.58 7.64 22.25
C LEU A 121 -16.52 9.17 22.27
N THR A 122 -16.16 9.72 23.43
CA THR A 122 -15.92 11.15 23.60
C THR A 122 -14.51 11.36 24.11
N ILE A 123 -13.75 12.21 23.44
CA ILE A 123 -12.40 12.61 23.83
C ILE A 123 -12.51 13.98 24.50
N ASP A 124 -11.96 14.10 25.70
CA ASP A 124 -11.83 15.37 26.39
C ASP A 124 -10.68 16.18 25.75
N LEU A 125 -10.97 17.40 25.29
CA LEU A 125 -9.99 18.31 24.69
C LEU A 125 -9.50 19.40 25.66
N GLY A 126 -10.07 19.48 26.87
CA GLY A 126 -9.71 20.46 27.89
C GLY A 126 -10.53 21.76 27.85
N GLU A 127 -10.15 22.71 28.71
CA GLU A 127 -10.78 24.04 28.78
C GLU A 127 -10.46 24.86 27.52
N ILE A 128 -11.43 25.64 27.05
CA ILE A 128 -11.23 26.61 25.97
C ILE A 128 -10.67 27.89 26.60
N THR A 129 -9.42 28.24 26.24
CA THR A 129 -8.77 29.50 26.60
C THR A 129 -9.32 30.69 25.83
#